data_AF-A0A1I4U0H1-F1
#
_entry.id   AF-A0A1I4U0H1-F1
#
_cell.length_a   1.000
_cell.length_b   1.000
_cell.length_c   1.000
_cell.angle_alpha   90.00
_cell.angle_beta   90.00
_cell.angle_gamma   90.00
#
_symmetry.space_group_name_H-M   'P 1'
#
loop_
_entity.id
_entity.type
_entity.pdbx_description
1 polymer ?
#
loop_
_entity_poly.entity_id
_entity_poly.type
_entity_poly.pdbx_seq_one_letter_code
_entity_poly.pdbx_strand_id
1 'polypeptide(L)'
;MSVFRRINREKAGFTVIEALVVIAIMVIVSSFVAYPEIRRIKRVYDNRSTAQAVASAFYFARTASYTYPNGVIVTYDSDSRTLRVCADQNSSNSCDSDTPGGDLFLQTMTLEKAENVDFDFTEGNFVIFRRGFPKTTSNAFAAGTVTVDDFRISVSRTGRVRVEKVS
;
A
#
# COMPACT_ATOMS: atom_id res chain seq x y z
N MET A 1 68.08 8.09 52.28
CA MET A 1 66.79 8.81 52.28
C MET A 1 66.01 8.35 51.05
N SER A 2 65.14 7.34 51.21
CA SER A 2 64.30 6.83 50.12
C SER A 2 62.85 7.29 50.31
N VAL A 3 62.30 7.97 49.32
CA VAL A 3 60.89 8.37 49.31
C VAL A 3 60.19 7.49 48.28
N PHE A 4 59.59 6.40 48.75
CA PHE A 4 58.67 5.59 47.94
C PHE A 4 57.34 6.32 47.84
N ARG A 5 57.11 6.98 46.70
CA ARG A 5 55.83 7.62 46.37
C ARG A 5 54.82 6.51 46.01
N ARG A 6 53.92 6.16 46.93
CA ARG A 6 52.78 5.26 46.67
C ARG A 6 51.85 5.94 45.67
N ILE A 7 51.78 5.38 44.46
CA ILE A 7 50.71 5.68 43.51
C ILE A 7 49.51 4.86 43.96
N ASN A 8 48.61 5.48 44.74
CA ASN A 8 47.28 4.92 44.97
C ASN A 8 46.53 4.96 43.64
N ARG A 9 46.48 3.83 42.94
CA ARG A 9 45.49 3.58 41.90
C ARG A 9 44.13 3.48 42.59
N GLU A 10 43.40 4.57 42.63
CA GLU A 10 41.97 4.55 42.94
C GLU A 10 41.28 3.68 41.88
N LYS A 11 40.91 2.46 42.25
CA LYS A 11 39.91 1.69 41.51
C LYS A 11 38.57 2.38 41.77
N ALA A 12 38.21 3.36 40.94
CA ALA A 12 36.88 3.94 40.95
C ALA A 12 35.87 2.85 40.53
N GLY A 13 35.20 2.26 41.52
CA GLY A 13 34.10 1.33 41.30
C GLY A 13 32.89 2.13 40.82
N PHE A 14 32.31 1.71 39.69
CA PHE A 14 31.12 2.31 39.11
C PHE A 14 29.99 2.33 40.15
N THR A 15 29.46 3.50 40.45
CA THR A 15 28.34 3.60 41.40
C THR A 15 27.05 3.11 40.74
N VAL A 16 26.12 2.55 41.53
CA VAL A 16 24.80 2.09 41.01
C VAL A 16 24.05 3.23 40.32
N ILE A 17 24.23 4.46 40.80
CA ILE A 17 23.65 5.67 40.22
C ILE A 17 24.22 5.92 38.82
N GLU A 18 25.55 5.85 38.64
CA GLU A 18 26.15 5.98 37.30
C GLU A 18 25.65 4.88 36.35
N ALA A 19 25.47 3.65 36.83
CA ALA A 19 24.91 2.57 36.00
C ALA A 19 23.48 2.89 35.54
N LEU A 20 22.63 3.40 36.44
CA LEU A 20 21.27 3.82 36.10
C LEU A 20 21.25 5.00 35.13
N VAL A 21 22.17 5.97 35.29
CA VAL A 21 22.29 7.12 34.38
C VAL A 21 22.74 6.67 32.99
N VAL A 22 23.71 5.76 32.88
CA VAL A 22 24.14 5.21 31.59
C VAL A 22 23.00 4.44 30.91
N ILE A 23 22.26 3.61 31.66
CA ILE A 23 21.09 2.90 31.12
C ILE A 23 20.02 3.90 30.64
N ALA A 24 19.74 4.94 31.42
CA ALA A 24 18.77 5.98 31.04
C ALA A 24 19.19 6.69 29.76
N ILE A 25 20.47 7.07 29.62
CA ILE A 25 21.00 7.68 28.40
C ILE A 25 20.90 6.70 27.22
N MET A 26 21.25 5.41 27.40
CA MET A 26 21.10 4.40 26.35
C MET A 26 19.64 4.22 25.90
N VAL A 27 18.68 4.24 26.83
CA VAL A 27 17.25 4.15 26.50
C VAL A 27 16.79 5.38 25.73
N ILE A 28 17.21 6.59 26.14
CA ILE A 28 16.86 7.84 25.46
C ILE A 28 17.45 7.85 24.04
N VAL A 29 18.74 7.54 23.90
CA VAL A 29 19.43 7.55 22.60
C VAL A 29 18.86 6.50 21.65
N SER A 30 18.62 5.26 22.13
CA SER A 30 18.01 4.22 21.30
C SER A 30 16.58 4.58 20.87
N SER A 31 15.79 5.17 21.77
CA SER A 31 14.43 5.60 21.46
C SER A 31 14.38 6.79 20.50
N PHE A 32 15.30 7.74 20.60
CA PHE A 32 15.32 8.92 19.72
C PHE A 32 15.87 8.63 18.33
N VAL A 33 16.86 7.75 18.20
CA VAL A 33 17.55 7.51 16.92
C VAL A 33 16.92 6.36 16.14
N ALA A 34 16.64 5.22 16.78
CA ALA A 34 16.19 4.03 16.07
C ALA A 34 14.70 4.05 15.74
N TYR A 35 13.88 4.59 16.64
CA TYR A 35 12.43 4.53 16.52
C TYR A 35 11.83 5.32 15.33
N PRO A 36 12.24 6.58 15.04
CA PRO A 36 11.73 7.30 13.89
C PRO A 36 12.11 6.64 12.56
N GLU A 37 13.34 6.11 12.45
CA GLU A 37 13.80 5.42 11.25
C GLU A 37 13.03 4.11 11.01
N ILE A 38 12.79 3.31 12.05
CA ILE A 38 11.99 2.08 11.93
C ILE A 38 10.56 2.40 11.49
N ARG A 39 9.94 3.45 12.05
CA ARG A 39 8.59 3.89 11.64
C ARG A 39 8.56 4.31 10.16
N ARG A 40 9.56 5.07 9.72
CA ARG A 40 9.68 5.50 8.32
C ARG A 40 9.82 4.31 7.37
N ILE A 41 10.72 3.38 7.71
CA ILE A 41 10.95 2.17 6.93
C ILE A 41 9.66 1.34 6.84
N LYS A 42 8.98 1.11 7.98
CA LYS A 42 7.71 0.38 8.02
C LYS A 42 6.66 1.02 7.10
N ARG A 43 6.49 2.35 7.17
CA ARG A 43 5.54 3.08 6.32
C ARG A 43 5.83 2.88 4.83
N VAL A 44 7.10 2.98 4.42
CA VAL A 44 7.49 2.75 3.02
C VAL A 44 7.16 1.31 2.57
N TYR A 45 7.41 0.31 3.42
CA TYR A 45 7.07 -1.08 3.11
C TYR A 45 5.56 -1.31 3.05
N ASP A 46 4.80 -0.75 3.98
CA ASP A 46 3.34 -0.84 4.00
C ASP A 46 2.75 -0.18 2.74
N ASN A 47 3.18 1.02 2.37
CA ASN A 47 2.73 1.72 1.16
C ASN A 47 3.05 0.92 -0.11
N ARG A 48 4.27 0.38 -0.21
CA ARG A 48 4.68 -0.47 -1.33
C ARG A 48 3.84 -1.74 -1.43
N SER A 49 3.59 -2.39 -0.29
CA SER A 49 2.75 -3.59 -0.22
C SER A 49 1.34 -3.29 -0.71
N THR A 50 0.74 -2.19 -0.24
CA THR A 50 -0.58 -1.76 -0.69
C THR A 50 -0.62 -1.46 -2.19
N ALA A 51 0.37 -0.73 -2.71
CA ALA A 51 0.46 -0.44 -4.14
C ALA A 51 0.61 -1.71 -5.01
N GLN A 52 1.38 -2.68 -4.54
CA GLN A 52 1.51 -3.98 -5.21
C GLN A 52 0.21 -4.79 -5.16
N ALA A 53 -0.53 -4.71 -4.06
CA ALA A 53 -1.80 -5.40 -3.89
C ALA A 53 -2.90 -4.76 -4.76
N VAL A 54 -2.91 -3.43 -4.90
CA VAL A 54 -3.77 -2.73 -5.88
C VAL A 54 -3.40 -3.15 -7.30
N ALA A 55 -2.12 -3.16 -7.65
CA ALA A 55 -1.67 -3.61 -8.97
C ALA A 55 -2.04 -5.07 -9.27
N SER A 56 -1.98 -5.96 -8.26
CA SER A 56 -2.37 -7.36 -8.43
C SER A 56 -3.87 -7.52 -8.70
N ALA A 57 -4.72 -6.68 -8.10
CA ALA A 57 -6.15 -6.63 -8.41
C ALA A 57 -6.41 -6.25 -9.88
N PHE A 58 -5.66 -5.29 -10.44
CA PHE A 58 -5.73 -4.96 -11.87
C PHE A 58 -5.26 -6.11 -12.76
N TYR A 59 -4.17 -6.79 -12.40
CA TYR A 59 -3.72 -7.98 -13.13
C TYR A 59 -4.76 -9.10 -13.10
N PHE A 60 -5.35 -9.34 -11.94
CA PHE A 60 -6.41 -10.32 -11.76
C PHE A 60 -7.66 -9.96 -12.55
N ALA A 61 -8.13 -8.71 -12.52
CA ALA A 61 -9.26 -8.27 -13.31
C ALA A 61 -9.03 -8.46 -14.82
N ARG A 62 -7.81 -8.13 -15.27
CA ARG A 62 -7.40 -8.35 -16.66
C ARG A 62 -7.49 -9.82 -17.06
N THR A 63 -6.97 -10.74 -16.25
CA THR A 63 -7.01 -12.18 -16.57
C THR A 63 -8.42 -12.75 -16.45
N ALA A 64 -9.17 -12.35 -15.42
CA ALA A 64 -10.56 -12.76 -15.21
C ALA A 64 -11.47 -12.31 -16.36
N SER A 65 -11.19 -11.16 -17.00
CA SER A 65 -11.99 -10.66 -18.12
C SER A 65 -11.97 -11.52 -19.39
N TYR A 66 -11.14 -12.56 -19.46
CA TYR A 66 -11.22 -13.58 -20.51
C TYR A 66 -12.28 -14.65 -20.20
N THR A 67 -12.59 -14.88 -18.92
CA THR A 67 -13.59 -15.84 -18.46
C THR A 67 -14.98 -15.22 -18.46
N TYR A 68 -15.10 -13.93 -18.14
CA TYR A 68 -16.39 -13.23 -18.05
C TYR A 68 -16.65 -12.39 -19.31
N PRO A 69 -17.64 -12.74 -20.15
CA PRO A 69 -17.83 -12.16 -21.48
C PRO A 69 -18.25 -10.68 -21.45
N ASN A 70 -18.99 -10.29 -20.41
CA ASN A 70 -19.49 -8.94 -20.20
C ASN A 70 -18.44 -8.01 -19.56
N GLY A 71 -17.34 -8.56 -19.06
CA GLY A 71 -16.23 -7.80 -18.50
C GLY A 71 -16.09 -7.98 -16.99
N VAL A 72 -14.99 -7.43 -16.48
CA VAL A 72 -14.63 -7.43 -15.06
C VAL A 72 -14.31 -6.01 -14.65
N ILE A 73 -14.99 -5.52 -13.62
CA ILE A 73 -14.92 -4.14 -13.16
C ILE A 73 -13.99 -4.08 -11.97
N VAL A 74 -13.09 -3.10 -11.96
CA VAL A 74 -12.30 -2.72 -10.78
C VAL A 74 -12.84 -1.37 -10.33
N THR A 75 -13.39 -1.31 -9.11
CA THR A 75 -13.98 -0.10 -8.54
C THR A 75 -13.42 0.19 -7.17
N TYR A 76 -13.19 1.47 -6.88
CA TYR A 76 -12.76 1.95 -5.58
C TYR A 76 -13.84 2.79 -4.91
N ASP A 77 -14.20 2.40 -3.69
CA ASP A 77 -15.08 3.15 -2.81
C ASP A 77 -14.22 3.92 -1.80
N SER A 78 -14.21 5.24 -1.90
CA SER A 78 -13.43 6.13 -1.03
C SER A 78 -13.95 6.17 0.41
N ASP A 79 -15.25 5.98 0.60
CA ASP A 79 -15.87 6.06 1.92
C ASP A 79 -15.52 4.84 2.76
N SER A 80 -15.61 3.65 2.15
CA SER A 80 -15.21 2.40 2.80
C SER A 80 -13.73 2.07 2.62
N ARG A 81 -13.00 2.82 1.78
CA ARG A 81 -11.61 2.56 1.37
C ARG A 81 -11.42 1.14 0.86
N THR A 82 -12.42 0.63 0.13
CA THR A 82 -12.41 -0.73 -0.41
C THR A 82 -12.21 -0.72 -1.92
N LEU A 83 -11.29 -1.57 -2.38
CA LEU A 83 -11.17 -1.92 -3.80
C LEU A 83 -11.91 -3.23 -4.03
N ARG A 84 -12.78 -3.24 -5.02
CA ARG A 84 -13.58 -4.41 -5.41
C ARG A 84 -13.32 -4.76 -6.86
N VAL A 85 -13.25 -6.06 -7.13
CA VAL A 85 -13.20 -6.64 -8.46
C VAL A 85 -14.43 -7.51 -8.64
N CYS A 86 -15.24 -7.20 -9.64
CA CYS A 86 -16.55 -7.83 -9.87
C CYS A 86 -16.68 -8.28 -11.32
N ALA A 87 -17.28 -9.44 -11.57
CA ALA A 87 -17.70 -9.82 -12.91
C ALA A 87 -19.07 -9.20 -13.20
N ASP A 88 -19.14 -8.42 -14.28
CA ASP A 88 -20.36 -7.71 -14.73
C ASP A 88 -21.36 -8.74 -15.30
N GLN A 89 -22.23 -9.33 -14.47
CA GLN A 89 -23.11 -10.40 -14.92
C GLN A 89 -24.34 -9.86 -15.65
N ASN A 90 -24.83 -8.71 -15.22
CA ASN A 90 -26.05 -8.08 -15.74
C ASN A 90 -25.79 -7.00 -16.81
N SER A 91 -24.52 -6.75 -17.20
CA SER A 91 -24.13 -5.70 -18.15
C SER A 91 -24.49 -4.28 -17.69
N SER A 92 -24.61 -4.07 -16.37
CA SER A 92 -24.91 -2.77 -15.76
C SER A 92 -23.70 -1.82 -15.81
N ASN A 93 -22.49 -2.36 -15.98
CA ASN A 93 -21.23 -1.66 -15.77
C ASN A 93 -21.05 -1.10 -14.34
N SER A 94 -21.82 -1.58 -13.37
CA SER A 94 -21.62 -1.32 -11.95
C SER A 94 -21.13 -2.59 -11.25
N CYS A 95 -20.72 -2.44 -9.99
CA CYS A 95 -20.48 -3.57 -9.09
C CYS A 95 -21.63 -3.60 -8.08
N ASP A 96 -22.74 -4.26 -8.42
CA ASP A 96 -23.90 -4.38 -7.52
C ASP A 96 -24.28 -5.82 -7.25
N SER A 97 -24.36 -6.22 -5.97
CA SER A 97 -24.87 -7.55 -5.58
C SER A 97 -26.37 -7.58 -5.34
N ASP A 98 -26.99 -6.41 -5.20
CA ASP A 98 -28.30 -6.28 -4.56
C ASP A 98 -29.45 -6.35 -5.58
N THR A 99 -29.12 -6.58 -6.86
CA THR A 99 -30.10 -6.77 -7.93
C THR A 99 -30.30 -8.25 -8.26
N PRO A 100 -31.50 -8.68 -8.70
CA PRO A 100 -31.69 -10.02 -9.23
C PRO A 100 -30.78 -10.25 -10.45
N GLY A 101 -29.83 -11.18 -10.33
CA GLY A 101 -28.77 -11.36 -11.33
C GLY A 101 -27.59 -10.39 -11.17
N GLY A 102 -27.41 -9.84 -9.97
CA GLY A 102 -26.30 -8.96 -9.62
C GLY A 102 -24.92 -9.59 -9.84
N ASP A 103 -23.92 -8.74 -9.74
CA ASP A 103 -22.55 -9.04 -10.09
C ASP A 103 -21.87 -9.97 -9.10
N LEU A 104 -21.00 -10.82 -9.64
CA LEU A 104 -20.20 -11.73 -8.84
C LEU A 104 -18.94 -11.00 -8.35
N PHE A 105 -18.86 -10.74 -7.05
CA PHE A 105 -17.63 -10.27 -6.42
C PHE A 105 -16.55 -11.36 -6.49
N LEU A 106 -15.45 -11.03 -7.15
CA LEU A 106 -14.30 -11.93 -7.34
C LEU A 106 -13.21 -11.68 -6.31
N GLN A 107 -12.99 -10.40 -5.96
CA GLN A 107 -11.98 -9.99 -5.00
C GLN A 107 -12.42 -8.71 -4.31
N THR A 108 -12.24 -8.65 -3.00
CA THR A 108 -12.45 -7.43 -2.21
C THR A 108 -11.24 -7.23 -1.30
N MET A 109 -10.75 -6.00 -1.21
CA MET A 109 -9.65 -5.65 -0.33
C MET A 109 -9.85 -4.26 0.28
N THR A 110 -9.52 -4.15 1.57
CA THR A 110 -9.56 -2.88 2.29
C THR A 110 -8.17 -2.26 2.30
N LEU A 111 -8.05 -1.00 1.90
CA LEU A 111 -6.78 -0.27 1.81
C LEU A 111 -6.52 0.53 3.11
N GLU A 112 -6.61 -0.14 4.27
CA GLU A 112 -6.57 0.52 5.59
C GLU A 112 -5.27 1.29 5.86
N LYS A 113 -4.16 0.82 5.28
CA LYS A 113 -2.82 1.34 5.52
C LYS A 113 -2.44 2.52 4.63
N ALA A 114 -3.12 2.73 3.51
CA ALA A 114 -2.78 3.79 2.57
C ALA A 114 -3.49 5.07 2.92
N GLU A 115 -2.78 6.15 3.22
CA GLU A 115 -3.38 7.42 3.66
C GLU A 115 -4.11 8.11 2.51
N ASN A 116 -3.48 8.14 1.33
CA ASN A 116 -4.02 8.77 0.13
C ASN A 116 -4.20 7.71 -0.96
N VAL A 117 -5.44 7.57 -1.43
CA VAL A 117 -5.78 6.72 -2.57
C VAL A 117 -6.62 7.54 -3.54
N ASP A 118 -6.13 7.68 -4.76
CA ASP A 118 -6.78 8.46 -5.81
C ASP A 118 -6.88 7.65 -7.09
N PHE A 119 -8.08 7.54 -7.63
CA PHE A 119 -8.37 6.81 -8.87
C PHE A 119 -8.69 7.82 -9.96
N ASP A 120 -7.78 7.93 -10.92
CA ASP A 120 -7.90 8.81 -12.07
C ASP A 120 -8.04 7.99 -13.34
N PHE A 121 -9.26 7.53 -13.59
CA PHE A 121 -9.68 6.96 -14.88
C PHE A 121 -10.69 7.89 -15.56
N THR A 122 -10.91 7.67 -16.85
CA THR A 122 -11.92 8.41 -17.64
C THR A 122 -13.32 8.33 -17.02
N GLU A 123 -13.64 7.24 -16.34
CA GLU A 123 -14.92 7.01 -15.65
C GLU A 123 -14.87 7.39 -14.15
N GLY A 124 -13.80 8.05 -13.71
CA GLY A 124 -13.54 8.37 -12.31
C GLY A 124 -12.92 7.20 -11.55
N ASN A 125 -13.66 6.64 -10.60
CA ASN A 125 -13.16 5.69 -9.60
C ASN A 125 -13.16 4.21 -10.04
N PHE A 126 -13.45 3.92 -11.30
CA PHE A 126 -13.50 2.55 -11.80
C PHE A 126 -12.98 2.40 -13.23
N VAL A 127 -12.69 1.16 -13.60
CA VAL A 127 -12.35 0.75 -14.97
C VAL A 127 -12.87 -0.65 -15.25
N ILE A 128 -13.27 -0.89 -16.50
CA ILE A 128 -13.82 -2.18 -16.94
C ILE A 128 -12.79 -2.89 -17.80
N PHE A 129 -12.42 -4.12 -17.47
CA PHE A 129 -11.64 -4.98 -18.35
C PHE A 129 -12.56 -5.84 -19.19
N ARG A 130 -12.41 -5.78 -20.52
CA ARG A 130 -13.08 -6.66 -21.47
C ARG A 130 -12.02 -7.32 -22.33
N ARG A 131 -11.90 -8.65 -22.27
CA ARG A 131 -10.92 -9.45 -23.03
C ARG A 131 -9.47 -8.95 -22.87
N GLY A 132 -9.11 -8.61 -21.64
CA GLY A 132 -7.76 -8.18 -21.27
C GLY A 132 -7.42 -6.70 -21.56
N PHE A 133 -8.38 -5.92 -22.07
CA PHE A 133 -8.22 -4.50 -22.34
C PHE A 133 -9.08 -3.65 -21.41
N PRO A 134 -8.54 -2.56 -20.83
CA PRO A 134 -9.34 -1.59 -20.10
C PRO A 134 -10.22 -0.79 -21.06
N LYS A 135 -11.47 -0.62 -20.66
CA LYS A 135 -12.58 -0.05 -21.43
C LYS A 135 -13.38 0.92 -20.57
N THR A 136 -13.94 1.93 -21.23
CA THR A 136 -15.00 2.79 -20.71
C THR A 136 -16.35 2.07 -20.77
N THR A 137 -17.38 2.64 -20.16
CA THR A 137 -18.78 2.21 -20.28
C THR A 137 -19.25 2.22 -21.75
N SER A 138 -18.74 3.18 -22.54
CA SER A 138 -18.95 3.28 -23.99
C SER A 138 -18.08 2.33 -24.84
N ASN A 139 -17.36 1.39 -24.21
CA ASN A 139 -16.49 0.40 -24.85
C ASN A 139 -15.28 0.98 -25.62
N ALA A 140 -14.96 2.26 -25.41
CA ALA A 140 -13.71 2.87 -25.87
C ALA A 140 -12.53 2.40 -25.02
N PHE A 141 -11.30 2.45 -25.53
CA PHE A 141 -10.12 2.08 -24.74
C PHE A 141 -9.86 3.10 -23.63
N ALA A 142 -9.81 2.61 -22.39
CA ALA A 142 -9.51 3.42 -21.22
C ALA A 142 -8.01 3.33 -20.87
N ALA A 143 -7.51 4.37 -20.23
CA ALA A 143 -6.25 4.36 -19.51
C ALA A 143 -6.42 5.24 -18.28
N GLY A 144 -5.57 5.05 -17.29
CA GLY A 144 -5.66 5.81 -16.07
C GLY A 144 -4.54 5.50 -15.11
N THR A 145 -4.57 6.17 -13.98
CA THR A 145 -3.62 5.99 -12.90
C THR A 145 -4.34 5.84 -11.58
N VAL A 146 -3.78 5.02 -10.71
CA VAL A 146 -4.14 5.00 -9.30
C VAL A 146 -2.95 5.47 -8.50
N THR A 147 -3.12 6.50 -7.69
CA THR A 147 -2.10 6.93 -6.74
C THR A 147 -2.39 6.31 -5.38
N VAL A 148 -1.38 5.69 -4.76
CA VAL A 148 -1.42 5.11 -3.43
C VAL A 148 -0.21 5.67 -2.68
N ASP A 149 -0.43 6.72 -1.90
CA ASP A 149 0.62 7.50 -1.23
C ASP A 149 1.77 7.86 -2.20
N ASP A 150 2.99 7.37 -1.94
CA ASP A 150 4.20 7.62 -2.72
C ASP A 150 4.30 6.72 -3.97
N PHE A 151 3.24 6.01 -4.35
CA PHE A 151 3.25 5.09 -5.50
C PHE A 151 2.16 5.43 -6.49
N ARG A 152 2.49 5.27 -7.78
CA ARG A 152 1.56 5.41 -8.90
C ARG A 152 1.47 4.08 -9.64
N ILE A 153 0.26 3.57 -9.77
CA ILE A 153 -0.09 2.42 -10.60
C ILE A 153 -0.66 2.97 -11.91
N SER A 154 0.07 2.83 -13.02
CA SER A 154 -0.43 3.22 -14.33
C SER A 154 -1.04 2.02 -15.07
N VAL A 155 -2.25 2.20 -15.60
CA VAL A 155 -2.92 1.22 -16.46
C VAL A 155 -3.05 1.81 -17.86
N SER A 156 -2.35 1.20 -18.82
CA SER A 156 -2.38 1.62 -20.23
C SER A 156 -3.56 1.02 -20.99
N ARG A 157 -3.88 1.61 -22.17
CA ARG A 157 -4.93 1.13 -23.08
C ARG A 157 -4.78 -0.33 -23.52
N THR A 158 -3.57 -0.89 -23.46
CA THR A 158 -3.30 -2.30 -23.80
C THR A 158 -3.48 -3.25 -22.61
N GLY A 159 -3.87 -2.73 -21.45
CA GLY A 159 -3.99 -3.50 -20.20
C GLY A 159 -2.65 -3.76 -19.51
N ARG A 160 -1.55 -3.12 -19.94
CA ARG A 160 -0.30 -3.16 -19.17
C ARG A 160 -0.47 -2.33 -17.90
N VAL A 161 -0.16 -2.96 -16.77
CA VAL A 161 -0.12 -2.35 -15.43
C VAL A 161 1.35 -2.13 -15.07
N ARG A 162 1.67 -0.99 -14.47
CA ARG A 162 3.03 -0.69 -13.96
C ARG A 162 2.93 0.05 -12.65
N VAL A 163 3.82 -0.27 -11.71
CA VAL A 163 3.95 0.42 -10.43
C VAL A 163 5.22 1.26 -10.47
N GLU A 164 5.10 2.53 -10.13
CA GLU A 164 6.19 3.50 -10.09
C GLU A 164 6.16 4.24 -8.74
N LYS A 165 7.33 4.66 -8.25
CA LYS A 165 7.40 5.51 -7.06
C LYS A 165 7.28 6.97 -7.50
N VAL A 166 6.38 7.72 -6.88
CA VAL A 166 6.24 9.17 -7.02
C VAL A 166 7.19 9.80 -6.00
N SER A 167 8.18 10.53 -6.51
CA SER A 167 9.31 11.09 -5.76
C SER A 167 8.91 12.19 -4.79
#